data_AF-A0A1F4QGH3-F1
#
_entry.id   AF-A0A1F4QGH3-F1
#
_cell.length_a   1.000
_cell.length_b   1.000
_cell.length_c   1.000
_cell.angle_alpha   90.00
_cell.angle_beta   90.00
_cell.angle_gamma   90.00
#
_symmetry.space_group_name_H-M   'P 1'
#
loop_
_entity.id
_entity.type
_entity.pdbx_description
1 polymer ?
#
loop_
_entity_poly.entity_id
_entity_poly.type
_entity_poly.pdbx_seq_one_letter_code
_entity_poly.pdbx_strand_id
1 'polypeptide(L)'
;MEFSDYHCPFCARHVHQNLPQIDEAYIKTGKLKYVFRDFPLEAIHPEAFKAAEAAHCAGATGKYWEMHERLFANQNALGAADLVRHAQALGLDGPEFARCLDSAKYAPQVRQALAEGQRAGLRGTPMFFLGLTKPNDGKVTVLSAIQGAQPFAAFQDAIEKLLTSTK
;
A
#
# COMPACT_ATOMS: atom_id res chain seq x y z
N MET A 1 -8.11 -0.33 -4.94
CA MET A 1 -6.83 -1.03 -4.72
C MET A 1 -5.71 -0.16 -5.22
N GLU A 2 -4.69 0.10 -4.41
CA GLU A 2 -3.43 0.72 -4.81
C GLU A 2 -2.35 -0.36 -4.88
N PHE A 3 -1.61 -0.42 -5.98
CA PHE A 3 -0.33 -1.10 -6.06
C PHE A 3 0.79 -0.07 -5.90
N SER A 4 1.63 -0.27 -4.88
CA SER A 4 2.56 0.76 -4.42
C SER A 4 3.91 0.19 -4.01
N ASP A 5 4.88 1.08 -3.92
CA ASP A 5 6.26 0.79 -3.54
C ASP A 5 6.70 1.79 -2.46
N TYR A 6 7.10 1.31 -1.29
CA TYR A 6 7.50 2.14 -0.15
C TYR A 6 8.69 3.07 -0.43
N HIS A 7 9.54 2.77 -1.41
CA HIS A 7 10.69 3.60 -1.79
C HIS A 7 10.38 4.54 -2.97
N CYS A 8 9.21 4.40 -3.61
CA CYS A 8 8.83 5.25 -4.73
C CYS A 8 8.39 6.64 -4.26
N PRO A 9 9.00 7.75 -4.74
CA PRO A 9 8.66 9.10 -4.30
C PRO A 9 7.25 9.53 -4.75
N PHE A 10 6.74 8.98 -5.86
CA PHE A 10 5.37 9.26 -6.30
C PHE A 10 4.34 8.57 -5.41
N CYS A 11 4.64 7.37 -4.92
CA CYS A 11 3.79 6.65 -3.97
C CYS A 11 3.68 7.45 -2.66
N ALA A 12 4.82 7.90 -2.11
CA ALA A 12 4.81 8.78 -0.94
C ALA A 12 4.03 10.08 -1.19
N ARG A 13 4.19 10.71 -2.36
CA ARG A 13 3.38 11.90 -2.70
C ARG A 13 1.88 11.61 -2.63
N HIS A 14 1.42 10.48 -3.16
CA HIS A 14 0.01 10.09 -3.05
C HIS A 14 -0.40 9.92 -1.58
N VAL A 15 0.38 9.19 -0.79
CA VAL A 15 0.10 8.94 0.63
C VAL A 15 0.06 10.23 1.44
N HIS A 16 0.94 11.19 1.17
CA HIS A 16 1.00 12.46 1.92
C HIS A 16 -0.05 13.48 1.48
N GLN A 17 -0.43 13.50 0.19
CA GLN A 17 -1.24 14.58 -0.37
C GLN A 17 -2.68 14.16 -0.69
N ASN A 18 -2.87 12.96 -1.23
CA ASN A 18 -4.16 12.53 -1.77
C ASN A 18 -4.90 11.59 -0.82
N LEU A 19 -4.20 10.62 -0.23
CA LEU A 19 -4.81 9.61 0.63
C LEU A 19 -5.57 10.23 1.83
N PRO A 20 -5.10 11.29 2.51
CA PRO A 20 -5.84 11.90 3.62
C PRO A 20 -7.18 12.52 3.16
N GLN A 21 -7.20 13.11 1.96
CA GLN A 21 -8.42 13.67 1.39
C GLN A 21 -9.41 12.56 0.98
N ILE A 22 -8.89 11.46 0.41
CA ILE A 22 -9.69 10.28 0.06
C ILE A 22 -10.24 9.61 1.33
N ASP A 23 -9.45 9.54 2.39
CA ASP A 23 -9.83 8.96 3.67
C ASP A 23 -11.03 9.68 4.27
N GLU A 24 -10.94 11.01 4.39
CA GLU A 24 -12.03 11.80 4.98
C GLU A 24 -13.30 11.82 4.11
N ALA A 25 -13.16 11.97 2.79
CA ALA A 25 -14.31 12.07 1.92
C ALA A 25 -15.04 10.72 1.74
N TYR A 26 -14.30 9.60 1.72
CA TYR A 26 -14.82 8.33 1.22
C TYR A 26 -14.59 7.11 2.12
N ILE A 27 -13.44 6.99 2.79
CA ILE A 27 -13.13 5.79 3.57
C ILE A 27 -13.85 5.84 4.92
N LYS A 28 -13.67 6.91 5.69
CA LYS A 28 -14.33 7.11 7.00
C LYS A 28 -15.84 7.21 6.89
N THR A 29 -16.37 7.66 5.75
CA THR A 29 -17.80 7.70 5.47
C THR A 29 -18.38 6.34 5.06
N GLY A 30 -17.54 5.31 4.92
CA GLY A 30 -17.94 3.96 4.52
C GLY A 30 -18.25 3.78 3.04
N LYS A 31 -18.03 4.81 2.22
CA LYS A 31 -18.28 4.79 0.76
C LYS A 31 -17.21 4.03 -0.02
N LEU A 32 -15.99 3.95 0.51
CA LEU A 32 -14.84 3.35 -0.16
C LEU A 32 -14.07 2.43 0.77
N LYS A 33 -13.69 1.25 0.26
CA LYS A 33 -12.68 0.40 0.90
C LYS A 33 -11.35 0.61 0.21
N TYR A 34 -10.35 1.00 0.99
CA TYR A 34 -8.99 1.14 0.50
C TYR A 34 -8.19 -0.13 0.78
N VAL A 35 -7.45 -0.58 -0.23
CA VAL A 35 -6.65 -1.81 -0.16
C VAL A 35 -5.31 -1.50 -0.77
N PHE A 36 -4.26 -1.60 0.04
CA PHE A 36 -2.88 -1.52 -0.40
C PHE A 36 -2.38 -2.87 -0.88
N ARG A 37 -1.61 -2.90 -1.97
CA ARG A 37 -0.97 -4.09 -2.55
C ARG A 37 0.49 -3.78 -2.83
N ASP A 38 1.36 -4.67 -2.38
CA ASP A 38 2.80 -4.48 -2.55
C ASP A 38 3.19 -4.67 -4.02
N PHE A 39 3.98 -3.74 -4.54
CA PHE A 39 4.59 -3.81 -5.86
C PHE A 39 6.02 -3.25 -5.82
N PRO A 40 6.91 -3.85 -5.01
CA PRO A 40 8.28 -3.36 -4.85
C PRO A 40 9.06 -3.47 -6.17
N LEU A 41 9.61 -2.35 -6.64
CA LEU A 41 10.41 -2.26 -7.86
C LEU A 41 11.89 -2.51 -7.55
N GLU A 42 12.23 -3.71 -7.07
CA GLU A 42 13.56 -4.09 -6.55
C GLU A 42 14.74 -3.71 -7.47
N ALA A 43 14.52 -3.70 -8.79
CA ALA A 43 15.55 -3.33 -9.77
C ALA A 43 16.07 -1.89 -9.61
N ILE A 44 15.24 -0.98 -9.10
CA ILE A 44 15.59 0.44 -8.87
C ILE A 44 15.47 0.83 -7.39
N HIS A 45 14.75 0.04 -6.59
CA HIS A 45 14.51 0.26 -5.18
C HIS A 45 14.83 -1.03 -4.38
N PRO A 46 16.12 -1.32 -4.11
CA PRO A 46 16.52 -2.58 -3.49
C PRO A 46 15.90 -2.84 -2.11
N GLU A 47 15.63 -1.78 -1.33
CA GLU A 47 15.03 -1.88 0.00
C GLU A 47 13.49 -2.02 -0.01
N ALA A 48 12.83 -1.81 -1.16
CA ALA A 48 11.37 -1.76 -1.24
C ALA A 48 10.71 -3.08 -0.82
N PHE A 49 11.33 -4.22 -1.17
CA PHE A 49 10.80 -5.53 -0.81
C PHE A 49 10.84 -5.73 0.69
N LYS A 50 11.94 -5.34 1.35
CA LYS A 50 12.06 -5.50 2.80
C LYS A 50 11.17 -4.53 3.57
N ALA A 51 10.99 -3.32 3.05
CA ALA A 51 10.01 -2.38 3.57
C ALA A 51 8.57 -2.92 3.49
N ALA A 52 8.21 -3.60 2.40
CA ALA A 52 6.92 -4.29 2.29
C ALA A 52 6.77 -5.39 3.34
N GLU A 53 7.77 -6.24 3.53
CA GLU A 53 7.76 -7.24 4.60
C GLU A 53 7.64 -6.61 6.00
N ALA A 54 8.29 -5.45 6.23
CA ALA A 54 8.21 -4.71 7.49
C ALA A 54 6.78 -4.26 7.81
N ALA A 55 6.04 -3.76 6.82
CA ALA A 55 4.63 -3.40 6.99
C ALA A 55 3.80 -4.61 7.43
N HIS A 56 3.99 -5.78 6.80
CA HIS A 56 3.29 -7.01 7.18
C HIS A 56 3.70 -7.54 8.55
N CYS A 57 4.99 -7.48 8.89
CA CYS A 57 5.48 -7.83 10.23
C CYS A 57 4.84 -6.97 11.32
N ALA A 58 4.71 -5.65 11.10
CA ALA A 58 3.98 -4.77 12.00
C ALA A 58 2.46 -5.06 12.00
N GLY A 59 1.91 -5.43 10.85
CA GLY A 59 0.51 -5.83 10.71
C GLY A 59 0.14 -7.06 11.54
N ALA A 60 1.08 -7.98 11.75
CA ALA A 60 0.89 -9.17 12.59
C ALA A 60 0.47 -8.82 14.04
N THR A 61 0.81 -7.62 14.51
CA THR A 61 0.49 -7.10 15.84
C THR A 61 -0.49 -5.91 15.78
N GLY A 62 -1.15 -5.70 14.63
CA GLY A 62 -2.15 -4.66 14.44
C GLY A 62 -1.60 -3.26 14.12
N LYS A 63 -0.31 -3.14 13.78
CA LYS A 63 0.38 -1.87 13.49
C LYS A 63 0.69 -1.64 12.01
N TYR A 64 -0.10 -2.25 11.11
CA TYR A 64 0.14 -2.19 9.66
C TYR A 64 0.14 -0.75 9.15
N TRP A 65 -0.93 0.01 9.45
CA TRP A 65 -1.13 1.35 8.91
C TRP A 65 -0.14 2.35 9.50
N GLU A 66 0.18 2.24 10.80
CA GLU A 66 1.20 3.07 11.42
C GLU A 66 2.60 2.80 10.84
N MET A 67 2.93 1.54 10.55
CA MET A 67 4.18 1.22 9.85
C MET A 67 4.14 1.72 8.40
N HIS A 68 3.03 1.55 7.69
CA HIS A 68 2.86 2.03 6.32
C HIS A 68 3.12 3.55 6.22
N GLU A 69 2.49 4.35 7.08
CA GLU A 69 2.72 5.80 7.14
C GLU A 69 4.18 6.12 7.48
N ARG A 70 4.75 5.42 8.47
CA ARG A 70 6.12 5.64 8.90
C ARG A 70 7.14 5.35 7.80
N LEU A 71 6.95 4.29 7.02
CA LEU A 71 7.83 3.95 5.89
C LEU A 71 7.77 5.02 4.79
N PHE A 72 6.57 5.46 4.41
CA PHE A 72 6.41 6.54 3.42
C PHE A 72 6.92 7.90 3.90
N ALA A 73 6.93 8.15 5.21
CA ALA A 73 7.53 9.34 5.79
C ALA A 73 9.07 9.30 5.84
N ASN A 74 9.68 8.12 5.71
CA ASN A 74 11.11 7.90 5.93
C ASN A 74 11.77 7.10 4.79
N GLN A 75 11.47 7.44 3.53
CA GLN A 75 11.92 6.64 2.37
C GLN A 75 13.45 6.51 2.23
N ASN A 76 14.23 7.41 2.83
CA ASN A 76 15.70 7.33 2.83
C ASN A 76 16.27 6.39 3.92
N ALA A 77 15.41 5.81 4.77
CA ALA A 77 15.78 4.99 5.92
C ALA A 77 14.97 3.68 5.90
N LEU A 78 15.16 2.88 4.85
CA LEU A 78 14.44 1.62 4.63
C LEU A 78 15.32 0.37 4.76
N GLY A 79 16.59 0.51 5.13
CA GLY A 79 17.47 -0.63 5.36
C GLY A 79 17.01 -1.47 6.56
N ALA A 80 17.41 -2.74 6.62
CA ALA A 80 16.96 -3.68 7.67
C ALA A 80 17.07 -3.12 9.10
N ALA A 81 18.18 -2.45 9.43
CA ALA A 81 18.36 -1.81 10.74
C ALA A 81 17.41 -0.61 10.97
N ASP A 82 17.12 0.16 9.92
CA ASP A 82 16.13 1.24 9.99
C ASP A 82 14.72 0.70 10.24
N LEU A 83 14.34 -0.39 9.55
CA LEU A 83 13.03 -1.01 9.70
C LEU A 83 12.79 -1.48 11.14
N VAL A 84 13.82 -2.05 11.79
CA VAL A 84 13.75 -2.39 13.23
C VAL A 84 13.58 -1.14 14.10
N ARG A 85 14.33 -0.06 13.83
CA ARG A 85 14.14 1.23 14.54
C ARG A 85 12.73 1.80 14.33
N HIS A 86 12.18 1.63 13.14
CA HIS A 86 10.82 2.07 12.81
C HIS A 86 9.80 1.30 13.63
N ALA A 87 9.96 -0.02 13.74
CA ALA A 87 9.11 -0.87 14.57
C ALA A 87 9.19 -0.48 16.06
N GLN A 88 10.39 -0.27 16.59
CA GLN A 88 10.60 0.17 17.97
C GLN A 88 9.93 1.51 18.26
N ALA A 89 10.00 2.46 17.33
CA ALA A 89 9.33 3.75 17.48
C ALA A 89 7.79 3.64 17.48
N LEU A 90 7.24 2.53 17.00
CA LEU A 90 5.81 2.20 17.09
C LEU A 90 5.47 1.36 18.34
N GLY A 91 6.44 1.14 19.23
CA GLY A 91 6.28 0.34 20.44
C GLY A 91 6.34 -1.17 20.22
N LEU A 92 6.83 -1.63 19.06
CA LEU A 92 7.01 -3.06 18.78
C LEU A 92 8.31 -3.58 19.38
N ASP A 93 8.32 -4.85 19.79
CA ASP A 93 9.54 -5.51 20.28
C ASP A 93 10.56 -5.67 19.13
N GLY A 94 11.70 -5.00 19.26
CA GLY A 94 12.74 -4.97 18.24
C GLY A 94 13.29 -6.37 17.89
N PRO A 95 13.69 -7.20 18.88
CA PRO A 95 14.12 -8.57 18.62
C PRO A 95 13.08 -9.45 17.93
N GLU A 96 11.81 -9.40 18.35
CA GLU A 96 10.73 -10.14 17.71
C GLU A 96 10.49 -9.67 16.28
N PHE A 97 10.47 -8.37 16.06
CA PHE A 97 10.31 -7.78 14.74
C PHE A 97 11.47 -8.14 13.81
N ALA A 98 12.71 -8.08 14.32
CA ALA A 98 13.90 -8.50 13.57
C ALA A 98 13.79 -9.98 13.15
N ARG A 99 13.37 -10.88 14.05
CA ARG A 99 13.11 -12.30 13.69
C ARG A 99 12.05 -12.43 12.59
N CYS A 100 10.98 -11.63 12.66
CA CYS A 100 9.94 -11.64 11.63
C CYS A 100 10.52 -11.26 10.26
N LEU A 101 11.32 -10.19 10.21
CA LEU A 101 12.01 -9.77 8.99
C LEU A 101 13.03 -10.80 8.52
N ASP A 102 13.95 -11.26 9.37
CA ASP A 102 15.05 -12.16 8.98
C ASP A 102 14.54 -13.51 8.47
N SER A 103 13.43 -14.01 9.02
CA SER A 103 12.79 -15.25 8.57
C SER A 103 12.11 -15.12 7.20
N ALA A 104 12.00 -13.91 6.64
CA ALA A 104 11.27 -13.61 5.43
C ALA A 104 9.81 -14.13 5.46
N LYS A 105 9.19 -14.08 6.64
CA LYS A 105 7.86 -14.67 6.91
C LYS A 105 6.79 -14.21 5.92
N TYR A 106 6.87 -12.96 5.49
CA TYR A 106 5.89 -12.33 4.60
C TYR A 106 6.35 -12.20 3.15
N ALA A 107 7.55 -12.67 2.80
CA ALA A 107 8.03 -12.71 1.42
C ALA A 107 7.05 -13.41 0.45
N PRO A 108 6.40 -14.55 0.80
CA PRO A 108 5.41 -15.17 -0.09
C PRO A 108 4.23 -14.24 -0.41
N GLN A 109 3.74 -13.49 0.58
CA GLN A 109 2.62 -12.56 0.42
C GLN A 109 3.01 -11.38 -0.48
N VAL A 110 4.19 -10.80 -0.27
CA VAL A 110 4.72 -9.70 -1.09
C VAL A 110 4.94 -10.17 -2.54
N ARG A 111 5.55 -11.35 -2.74
CA ARG A 111 5.76 -11.96 -4.07
C ARG A 111 4.44 -12.25 -4.78
N GLN A 112 3.42 -12.70 -4.06
CA GLN A 112 2.10 -12.93 -4.61
C GLN A 112 1.46 -11.63 -5.11
N ALA A 113 1.46 -10.58 -4.29
CA ALA A 113 0.92 -9.27 -4.68
C ALA A 113 1.66 -8.70 -5.91
N LEU A 114 3.00 -8.80 -5.93
CA LEU A 114 3.82 -8.42 -7.06
C LEU A 114 3.43 -9.18 -8.33
N ALA A 115 3.31 -10.52 -8.25
CA ALA A 115 2.95 -11.37 -9.39
C ALA A 115 1.51 -11.11 -9.90
N GLU A 116 0.58 -10.76 -9.02
CA GLU A 116 -0.76 -10.32 -9.40
C GLU A 116 -0.73 -9.00 -10.18
N GLY A 117 0.03 -8.02 -9.70
CA GLY A 117 0.23 -6.77 -10.44
C GLY A 117 0.89 -7.00 -11.80
N GLN A 118 1.90 -7.85 -11.88
CA GLN A 118 2.56 -8.18 -13.16
C GLN A 118 1.59 -8.84 -14.14
N ARG A 119 0.78 -9.80 -13.68
CA ARG A 119 -0.26 -10.44 -14.50
C ARG A 119 -1.36 -9.46 -14.95
N ALA A 120 -1.64 -8.44 -14.15
CA ALA A 120 -2.54 -7.35 -14.52
C ALA A 120 -1.89 -6.30 -15.46
N GLY A 121 -0.63 -6.50 -15.87
CA GLY A 121 0.06 -5.65 -16.84
C GLY A 121 0.68 -4.39 -16.25
N LEU A 122 0.86 -4.32 -14.93
CA LEU A 122 1.46 -3.16 -14.24
C LEU A 122 2.92 -3.00 -14.64
N ARG A 123 3.31 -1.76 -14.88
CA ARG A 123 4.68 -1.39 -15.29
C ARG A 123 5.35 -0.39 -14.33
N GLY A 124 4.64 0.06 -13.30
CA GLY A 124 5.17 1.04 -12.34
C GLY A 124 4.16 1.41 -11.27
N THR A 125 4.59 2.27 -10.36
CA THR A 125 3.84 2.67 -9.16
C THR A 125 3.78 4.21 -9.01
N PRO A 126 2.76 4.74 -8.32
CA PRO A 126 1.58 4.02 -7.84
C PRO A 126 0.63 3.71 -9.02
N MET A 127 -0.08 2.59 -8.92
CA MET A 127 -1.16 2.22 -9.84
C MET A 127 -2.43 1.94 -9.06
N PHE A 128 -3.55 2.50 -9.51
CA PHE A 128 -4.82 2.36 -8.83
C PHE A 128 -5.82 1.61 -9.71
N PHE A 129 -6.51 0.66 -9.11
CA PHE A 129 -7.69 0.02 -9.68
C PHE A 129 -8.88 0.34 -8.80
N LEU A 130 -9.89 0.93 -9.41
CA LEU A 130 -11.15 1.24 -8.77
C LEU A 130 -12.22 0.33 -9.37
N GLY A 131 -13.08 -0.18 -8.50
CA GLY A 131 -14.02 -1.22 -8.88
C GLY A 131 -14.98 -1.55 -7.77
N LEU A 132 -15.92 -2.43 -8.08
CA LEU A 132 -16.95 -2.86 -7.16
C LEU A 132 -16.63 -4.25 -6.64
N THR A 133 -16.94 -4.49 -5.37
CA THR A 133 -16.88 -5.82 -4.78
C THR A 133 -18.29 -6.21 -4.32
N LYS A 134 -18.69 -7.45 -4.63
CA LYS A 134 -19.91 -8.00 -4.06
C LYS A 134 -19.65 -8.38 -2.61
N PRO A 135 -20.63 -8.23 -1.70
CA PRO A 135 -20.51 -8.77 -0.36
C PRO A 135 -20.06 -10.24 -0.41
N ASN A 136 -19.01 -10.57 0.34
CA ASN A 136 -18.48 -11.93 0.55
C ASN A 136 -17.87 -12.64 -0.68
N ASP A 137 -17.66 -11.98 -1.82
CA ASP A 137 -17.06 -12.61 -3.01
C ASP A 137 -15.53 -12.51 -3.04
N GLY A 138 -14.95 -11.58 -2.27
CA GLY A 138 -13.49 -11.33 -2.24
C GLY A 138 -12.89 -10.85 -3.57
N LYS A 139 -13.71 -10.77 -4.63
CA LYS A 139 -13.34 -10.32 -5.97
C LYS A 139 -13.72 -8.85 -6.15
N VAL A 140 -12.89 -8.14 -6.90
CA VAL A 140 -13.13 -6.77 -7.33
C VAL A 140 -13.32 -6.77 -8.84
N THR A 141 -14.50 -6.37 -9.30
CA THR A 141 -14.73 -6.04 -10.70
C THR A 141 -14.15 -4.66 -10.94
N VAL A 142 -12.97 -4.61 -11.55
CA VAL A 142 -12.30 -3.36 -11.92
C VAL A 142 -13.09 -2.66 -13.01
N LEU A 143 -13.39 -1.39 -12.79
CA LEU A 143 -14.17 -0.54 -13.71
C LEU A 143 -13.36 0.63 -14.23
N SER A 144 -12.38 1.11 -13.46
CA SER A 144 -11.46 2.15 -13.89
C SER A 144 -10.09 1.95 -13.27
N ALA A 145 -9.10 2.59 -13.89
CA ALA A 145 -7.72 2.55 -13.45
C ALA A 145 -7.12 3.96 -13.53
N ILE A 146 -6.24 4.29 -12.59
CA ILE A 146 -5.50 5.55 -12.56
C ILE A 146 -4.02 5.21 -12.45
N GLN A 147 -3.22 5.72 -13.38
CA GLN A 147 -1.77 5.54 -13.37
C GLN A 147 -1.08 6.77 -12.77
N GLY A 148 -0.18 6.52 -11.81
CA GLY A 148 0.64 7.54 -11.16
C GLY A 148 -0.09 8.34 -10.09
N ALA A 149 0.67 9.16 -9.39
CA ALA A 149 0.16 10.05 -8.35
C ALA A 149 -0.48 11.31 -8.97
N GLN A 150 -1.70 11.12 -9.49
CA GLN A 150 -2.56 12.17 -10.05
C GLN A 150 -3.09 13.13 -8.96
N PRO A 151 -3.65 14.29 -9.33
CA PRO A 151 -4.32 15.18 -8.38
C PRO A 151 -5.57 14.54 -7.76
N PHE A 152 -5.93 14.95 -6.54
CA PHE A 152 -7.13 14.50 -5.84
C PHE A 152 -8.41 14.55 -6.69
N ALA A 153 -8.59 15.61 -7.49
CA ALA A 153 -9.75 15.76 -8.37
C ALA A 153 -9.96 14.55 -9.32
N ALA A 154 -8.87 13.97 -9.85
CA ALA A 154 -8.97 12.79 -10.71
C ALA A 154 -9.46 11.55 -9.94
N PHE A 155 -9.05 11.40 -8.68
CA PHE A 155 -9.54 10.34 -7.81
C PHE A 155 -11.00 10.55 -7.44
N GLN A 156 -11.37 11.77 -7.05
CA GLN A 156 -12.74 12.15 -6.74
C GLN A 156 -13.67 11.85 -7.91
N ASP A 157 -13.34 12.34 -9.12
CA ASP A 157 -14.16 12.10 -10.31
C ASP A 157 -14.34 10.60 -10.60
N ALA A 158 -13.27 9.81 -10.46
CA ALA A 158 -13.34 8.37 -10.69
C ALA A 158 -14.19 7.65 -9.63
N ILE A 159 -14.07 8.04 -8.35
CA ILE A 159 -14.85 7.45 -7.25
C ILE A 159 -16.33 7.82 -7.39
N GLU A 160 -16.67 9.08 -7.66
CA GLU A 160 -18.06 9.54 -7.80
C GLU A 160 -18.77 8.87 -8.99
N LYS A 161 -18.06 8.65 -10.11
CA LYS A 161 -18.61 7.87 -11.24
C LYS A 161 -18.96 6.43 -10.85
N LEU A 162 -18.18 5.81 -9.98
CA LEU A 162 -18.45 4.46 -9.49
C LEU A 162 -19.66 4.43 -8.56
N LEU A 163 -19.74 5.38 -7.62
CA LEU A 163 -20.83 5.46 -6.64
C LEU A 163 -22.18 5.80 -7.30
N THR A 164 -22.18 6.56 -8.39
CA THR A 164 -23.40 6.86 -9.16
C THR A 164 -23.84 5.67 -10.02
N SER A 165 -22.90 4.86 -10.53
CA SER A 165 -23.19 3.65 -11.31
C SER A 165 -23.77 2.49 -10.49
N THR A 166 -23.75 2.61 -9.16
CA THR A 166 -24.34 1.62 -8.23
C THR A 166 -25.76 1.94 -7.77
N LYS A 167 -26.32 3.07 -8.19
CA LYS A 167 -27.73 3.42 -7.97
C LYS A 167 -28.58 2.92 -9.14
#